data_AF-A0A2V8ZKJ0-F1
#
_entry.id   AF-A0A2V8ZKJ0-F1
#
_cell.length_a   1.000
_cell.length_b   1.000
_cell.length_c   1.000
_cell.angle_alpha   90.00
_cell.angle_beta   90.00
_cell.angle_gamma   90.00
#
_symmetry.space_group_name_H-M   'P 1'
#
loop_
_entity.id
_entity.type
_entity.pdbx_description
1 polymer ?
#
loop_
_entity_poly.entity_id
_entity_poly.type
_entity_poly.pdbx_seq_one_letter_code
_entity_poly.pdbx_strand_id
1 'polypeptide(L)' 'MYRVIGLAPIDTLTWPSGPLWKDCETLDEARDLADCNGDLYAWVYVYNDAGEILYESGSERQQHGRIDHSRGTGPKT' A
#
# COMPACT_ATOMS: atom_id res chain seq x y z
N MET A 1 -10.50 15.16 0.25
CA MET A 1 -10.82 13.90 0.94
C MET A 1 -9.87 12.85 0.42
N TYR A 2 -9.33 12.02 1.31
CA TYR A 2 -8.33 10.99 0.98
C TYR A 2 -8.82 9.65 1.50
N ARG A 3 -8.62 8.59 0.74
CA ARG A 3 -9.10 7.25 1.09
C ARG A 3 -7.94 6.30 1.29
N VAL A 4 -7.89 5.68 2.46
CA VAL A 4 -6.88 4.69 2.82
C VAL A 4 -7.47 3.29 2.68
N ILE A 5 -6.83 2.46 1.87
CA ILE A 5 -7.24 1.08 1.59
C ILE A 5 -6.09 0.13 1.89
N GLY A 6 -6.30 -0.80 2.82
CA GLY A 6 -5.35 -1.87 3.12
C GLY A 6 -5.76 -3.20 2.47
N LEU A 7 -4.83 -3.81 1.75
CA LEU A 7 -4.96 -5.14 1.18
C LEU A 7 -4.29 -6.16 2.09
N ALA A 8 -5.08 -7.13 2.55
CA ALA A 8 -4.57 -8.26 3.31
C ALA A 8 -3.68 -9.15 2.40
N PRO A 9 -2.66 -9.83 2.96
CA PRO A 9 -1.93 -10.86 2.27
C PRO A 9 -2.88 -11.96 1.80
N ILE A 10 -2.59 -12.53 0.62
CA ILE A 10 -3.42 -13.56 -0.04
C ILE A 10 -3.50 -14.87 0.80
N ASP A 11 -2.64 -15.07 1.80
CA ASP A 11 -2.43 -16.38 2.45
C ASP A 11 -2.77 -16.44 3.95
N THR A 12 -3.73 -15.66 4.47
CA THR A 12 -4.01 -15.70 5.93
C THR A 12 -5.48 -15.74 6.32
N LEU A 13 -5.95 -16.97 6.56
CA LEU A 13 -7.13 -17.36 7.34
C LEU A 13 -7.14 -16.83 8.80
N THR A 14 -6.17 -16.00 9.19
CA THR A 14 -5.81 -15.67 10.57
C THR A 14 -5.64 -14.18 10.87
N TRP A 15 -5.97 -13.28 9.91
CA TRP A 15 -5.78 -11.84 10.13
C TRP A 15 -7.01 -11.18 10.73
N PRO A 16 -6.83 -10.16 11.59
CA PRO A 16 -7.94 -9.56 12.30
C PRO A 16 -8.78 -8.73 11.32
N SER A 17 -10.06 -9.07 11.20
CA SER A 17 -11.13 -8.07 11.04
C SER A 17 -11.19 -7.28 9.71
N GLY A 18 -11.08 -7.92 8.55
CA GLY A 18 -11.60 -7.37 7.27
C GLY A 18 -10.76 -6.30 6.58
N PRO A 19 -11.23 -5.74 5.44
CA PRO A 19 -10.48 -4.75 4.67
C PRO A 19 -10.36 -3.41 5.41
N LEU A 20 -9.15 -2.86 5.50
CA LEU A 20 -8.95 -1.47 5.92
C LEU A 20 -9.55 -0.57 4.86
N TRP A 21 -10.56 0.21 5.24
CA TRP A 21 -11.16 1.24 4.42
C TRP A 21 -11.51 2.41 5.33
N LYS A 22 -10.76 3.51 5.19
CA LYS A 22 -11.02 4.71 5.98
C LYS A 22 -10.81 5.96 5.14
N ASP A 23 -11.71 6.93 5.30
CA ASP A 23 -11.58 8.23 4.68
C ASP A 23 -10.97 9.22 5.70
N CYS A 24 -10.07 10.07 5.22
CA CYS A 24 -9.34 11.08 5.97
C CYS A 24 -9.52 12.46 5.30
N GLU A 25 -9.49 13.52 6.10
CA GLU A 25 -9.69 14.88 5.59
C GLU A 25 -8.40 15.43 4.96
N THR A 26 -7.25 15.05 5.52
CA THR A 26 -5.92 15.53 5.12
C THR A 26 -5.05 14.41 4.58
N LEU A 27 -4.07 14.78 3.75
CA LEU A 27 -3.12 13.83 3.20
C LEU A 27 -2.18 13.31 4.29
N ASP A 28 -1.74 14.16 5.22
CA ASP A 28 -0.84 13.74 6.30
C ASP A 28 -1.50 12.71 7.22
N GLU A 29 -2.76 12.91 7.61
CA GLU A 29 -3.52 11.92 8.39
C GLU A 29 -3.64 10.59 7.64
N ALA A 30 -3.89 10.64 6.33
CA ALA A 30 -4.00 9.45 5.51
C ALA A 30 -2.68 8.69 5.40
N ARG A 31 -1.54 9.40 5.36
CA ARG A 31 -0.19 8.82 5.33
C ARG A 31 0.18 8.20 6.67
N ASP A 32 -0.03 8.93 7.77
CA ASP A 32 0.18 8.40 9.12
C ASP A 32 -0.63 7.11 9.32
N LEU A 33 -1.89 7.10 8.88
CA LEU A 33 -2.73 5.91 8.95
C LEU A 33 -2.17 4.78 8.06
N ALA A 34 -1.71 5.08 6.86
CA ALA A 34 -1.13 4.08 5.97
C ALA A 34 0.13 3.44 6.57
N ASP A 35 1.00 4.25 7.17
CA ASP A 35 2.24 3.77 7.80
C ASP A 35 1.97 2.97 9.08
N CYS A 36 1.05 3.43 9.95
CA CYS A 36 0.65 2.67 11.13
C CYS A 36 0.06 1.29 10.79
N ASN A 37 -0.48 1.13 9.57
CA ASN A 37 -1.07 -0.11 9.10
C ASN A 37 -0.16 -0.90 8.15
N GLY A 38 1.02 -0.38 7.78
CA GLY A 38 1.94 -1.02 6.83
C GLY A 38 2.47 -2.38 7.31
N ASP A 39 2.53 -2.60 8.62
CA ASP A 39 2.89 -3.89 9.23
C ASP A 39 1.72 -4.88 9.32
N LEU A 40 0.49 -4.36 9.29
CA LEU A 40 -0.76 -5.11 9.42
C LEU A 40 -1.44 -5.43 8.09
N TYR A 41 -0.90 -4.93 6.98
CA TYR A 41 -1.41 -5.13 5.62
C TYR A 41 -0.24 -5.47 4.69
N ALA A 42 -0.50 -6.26 3.65
CA ALA A 42 0.49 -6.50 2.61
C ALA A 42 0.83 -5.18 1.91
N TRP A 43 -0.23 -4.39 1.66
CA TRP A 43 -0.17 -3.09 1.03
C TRP A 43 -1.24 -2.18 1.63
N VAL A 44 -0.91 -0.91 1.82
CA VAL A 44 -1.83 0.15 2.17
C VAL A 44 -1.64 1.29 1.19
N TYR A 45 -2.74 1.70 0.55
CA TYR A 45 -2.75 2.75 -0.45
C TYR A 45 -3.54 3.96 0.03
N VAL A 46 -3.08 5.15 -0.31
CA VAL A 46 -3.82 6.40 -0.14
C VAL A 46 -4.24 6.90 -1.50
N TYR A 47 -5.54 7.10 -1.68
CA TYR A 47 -6.15 7.66 -2.87
C TYR A 47 -6.62 9.10 -2.62
N ASN A 48 -6.56 9.95 -3.64
CA ASN A 48 -7.34 11.18 -3.67
C ASN A 48 -8.78 10.94 -4.14
N ASP A 49 -9.60 11.99 -4.15
CA ASP A 49 -11.00 11.95 -4.58
C ASP A 49 -11.16 11.56 -6.08
N ALA A 50 -10.14 11.83 -6.90
CA ALA A 50 -10.10 11.41 -8.31
C ALA A 50 -9.77 9.92 -8.48
N GLY A 51 -9.49 9.19 -7.40
CA GLY A 51 -9.10 7.79 -7.44
C GLY A 51 -7.63 7.55 -7.83
N GLU A 52 -6.80 8.59 -7.77
CA GLU A 52 -5.36 8.49 -8.02
C GLU A 52 -4.62 8.11 -6.74
N ILE A 53 -3.63 7.19 -6.85
CA ILE A 53 -2.78 6.81 -5.73
C ILE A 53 -1.78 7.94 -5.46
N LEU A 54 -1.79 8.47 -4.24
CA LEU A 54 -0.85 9.48 -3.77
C LEU A 54 0.26 8.91 -2.90
N TYR A 55 0.02 7.77 -2.25
CA TYR A 55 0.97 7.14 -1.35
C TYR A 55 0.74 5.63 -1.26
N GLU A 56 1.82 4.87 -1.10
CA GLU A 56 1.80 3.44 -0.84
C GLU A 56 2.72 3.13 0.35
N SER A 57 2.25 2.26 1.25
CA SER A 57 3.00 1.74 2.39
C SER A 57 2.73 0.23 2.51
N GLY A 58 3.65 -0.55 3.07
CA GLY A 58 3.46 -2.00 3.20
C GLY A 58 4.73 -2.71 3.62
N SER A 59 4.58 -3.92 4.14
CA SER A 59 5.70 -4.67 4.69
C SER A 59 6.73 -5.04 3.60
N GLU A 60 8.00 -4.64 3.78
CA GLU A 60 9.12 -4.87 2.83
C GLU A 60 9.26 -6.35 2.41
N ARG A 61 8.85 -7.30 3.26
CA ARG A 61 8.83 -8.74 2.95
C ARG A 61 7.95 -9.11 1.75
N GLN A 62 6.95 -8.29 1.41
CA GLN A 62 6.04 -8.52 0.29
C GLN A 62 6.29 -7.57 -0.89
N GLN A 63 7.04 -6.48 -0.69
CA GLN A 63 7.38 -5.52 -1.75
C GLN A 63 8.49 -6.01 -2.70
N HIS A 64 9.30 -6.99 -2.28
CA HIS A 64 10.37 -7.58 -3.09
C HIS A 64 9.88 -8.32 -4.35
N GLY A 65 8.58 -8.57 -4.51
CA GLY A 65 8.01 -9.14 -5.74
C GLY A 65 7.77 -8.14 -6.88
N ARG A 66 7.92 -6.82 -6.63
CA ARG A 66 7.67 -5.75 -7.63
C ARG A 66 8.94 -5.16 -8.25
N ILE A 67 10.07 -5.87 -8.15
CA ILE A 67 11.29 -5.53 -8.87
C ILE A 67 11.61 -6.65 -9.87
N ASP A 68 10.87 -6.73 -10.98
CA ASP A 68 11.43 -7.05 -12.32
C ASP A 68 10.35 -6.94 -13.43
N HIS A 69 9.83 -5.74 -13.70
CA HIS A 69 9.16 -5.50 -15.00
C HIS A 69 9.40 -4.08 -15.54
N SER A 70 10.57 -3.52 -15.24
CA SER A 70 11.04 -2.27 -15.85
C SER A 70 12.57 -2.20 -15.98
N ARG A 71 13.25 -3.34 -16.18
CA ARG A 71 14.65 -3.38 -16.66
C ARG A 71 14.71 -3.95 -18.08
N GLY A 72 14.34 -3.10 -19.03
CA GLY A 72 14.78 -3.25 -20.41
C GLY A 72 16.30 -3.07 -20.52
N THR A 73 16.99 -4.12 -20.96
CA THR A 73 18.06 -4.11 -21.97
C THR A 73 19.21 -3.07 -21.88
N GLY A 74 20.31 -3.46 -21.20
CA GLY A 74 21.73 -3.29 -21.58
C GLY A 74 22.39 -1.88 -21.59
N PRO A 75 23.72 -1.76 -21.83
CA PRO A 75 24.73 -2.82 -21.95
C PRO A 75 25.86 -2.77 -20.89
N LYS A 76 26.59 -3.89 -20.81
CA LYS A 76 27.93 -4.00 -20.23
C LYS A 76 28.91 -3.07 -20.95
N THR A 77 29.67 -2.29 -20.19
CA THR A 77 31.06 -1.89 -20.48
C THR A 77 31.84 -1.91 -19.19
#